data_AF-A0A9N8J1I6-F1
#
_entry.id   AF-A0A9N8J1I6-F1
#
_cell.length_a   1.000
_cell.length_b   1.000
_cell.length_c   1.000
_cell.angle_alpha   90.00
_cell.angle_beta   90.00
_cell.angle_gamma   90.00
#
_symmetry.space_group_name_H-M   'P 1'
#
loop_
_entity.id
_entity.type
_entity.pdbx_description
1 polymer ?
#
loop_
_entity_poly.entity_id
_entity_poly.type
_entity_poly.pdbx_seq_one_letter_code
_entity_poly.pdbx_strand_id
1 'polypeptide(L)' 'MKFYEKYPILKQKSFLSKVLIDTVYSTMALENQNVLKIKIIKIVDTILKERELKDSAFFK' A
#
# COMPACT_ATOMS: atom_id res chain seq x y z
N MET A 1 12.37 -5.50 -18.19
CA MET A 1 11.60 -6.14 -17.11
C MET A 1 10.63 -5.14 -16.52
N LYS A 2 9.35 -5.48 -16.43
CA LYS A 2 8.36 -4.66 -15.71
C LYS A 2 8.63 -4.77 -14.20
N PHE A 3 8.34 -3.72 -13.45
CA PHE A 3 8.61 -3.64 -12.00
C PHE A 3 8.02 -4.84 -11.22
N TYR A 4 6.81 -5.27 -11.57
CA TYR A 4 6.14 -6.42 -10.94
C TYR A 4 6.68 -7.79 -11.38
N GLU A 5 7.39 -7.87 -12.50
CA GLU A 5 8.10 -9.10 -12.89
C GLU A 5 9.35 -9.30 -12.04
N LYS A 6 9.99 -8.18 -11.62
CA LYS A 6 11.13 -8.21 -10.71
C LYS A 6 10.70 -8.47 -9.26
N TYR A 7 9.51 -8.02 -8.86
CA TYR A 7 8.99 -8.13 -7.50
C TYR A 7 7.59 -8.75 -7.47
N PRO A 8 7.48 -10.07 -7.71
CA PRO A 8 6.18 -10.75 -7.80
C PRO A 8 5.39 -10.71 -6.49
N ILE A 9 6.08 -10.61 -5.35
CA ILE A 9 5.45 -10.51 -4.02
C ILE A 9 4.57 -9.25 -3.87
N LEU A 10 4.82 -8.19 -4.64
CA LEU A 10 4.00 -6.98 -4.62
C LEU A 10 2.61 -7.18 -5.25
N LYS A 11 2.40 -8.27 -5.99
CA LYS A 11 1.06 -8.67 -6.45
C LYS A 11 0.19 -9.20 -5.31
N GLN A 12 0.79 -9.63 -4.20
CA GLN A 12 0.02 -10.06 -3.03
C GLN A 12 -0.50 -8.82 -2.31
N LYS A 13 -1.82 -8.64 -2.34
CA LYS A 13 -2.50 -7.47 -1.76
C LYS A 13 -2.16 -7.26 -0.28
N SER A 14 -2.10 -8.33 0.51
CA SER A 14 -1.74 -8.27 1.94
C SER A 14 -0.31 -7.78 2.14
N PHE A 15 0.63 -8.24 1.33
CA PHE A 15 2.02 -7.80 1.39
C PHE A 15 2.15 -6.34 0.98
N LEU A 16 1.56 -5.95 -0.16
CA LEU A 16 1.59 -4.57 -0.65
C LEU A 16 0.93 -3.61 0.35
N SER A 17 -0.22 -3.97 0.91
CA SER A 17 -0.92 -3.17 1.92
C SER A 17 -0.03 -2.94 3.14
N LYS A 18 0.58 -4.02 3.68
CA LYS A 18 1.49 -3.92 4.82
C LYS A 18 2.68 -2.99 4.52
N VAL A 19 3.34 -3.18 3.39
CA VAL A 19 4.49 -2.35 2.99
C VAL A 19 4.08 -0.88 2.90
N LEU A 20 2.94 -0.57 2.27
CA LEU A 20 2.46 0.81 2.15
C LEU A 20 2.12 1.42 3.52
N ILE A 21 1.40 0.68 4.37
CA ILE A 21 1.04 1.15 5.71
C ILE A 21 2.29 1.44 6.53
N ASP A 22 3.23 0.50 6.60
CA ASP A 22 4.44 0.64 7.41
C ASP A 22 5.36 1.73 6.85
N THR A 23 5.46 1.85 5.53
CA THR A 23 6.26 2.91 4.88
C THR A 23 5.67 4.29 5.18
N VAL A 24 4.37 4.51 4.93
CA VAL A 24 3.73 5.82 5.17
C VAL A 24 3.74 6.19 6.64
N TYR A 25 3.46 5.23 7.54
CA TYR A 25 3.52 5.47 8.97
C TYR A 25 4.92 5.87 9.43
N SER A 26 5.94 5.15 8.96
CA SER A 26 7.33 5.42 9.35
C SER A 26 7.83 6.75 8.79
N THR A 27 7.53 7.07 7.52
CA THR A 27 7.94 8.35 6.93
C THR A 27 7.24 9.53 7.60
N MET A 28 5.94 9.41 7.91
CA MET A 28 5.23 10.44 8.68
C MET A 28 5.84 10.66 10.06
N ALA A 29 6.22 9.58 10.75
CA ALA A 29 6.88 9.68 12.05
C ALA A 29 8.25 10.39 11.96
N LEU A 30 9.03 10.15 10.91
CA LEU A 30 10.30 10.83 10.65
C LEU A 30 10.12 12.35 10.44
N GLU A 31 8.99 12.75 9.84
CA GLU A 31 8.60 14.15 9.63
C GLU A 31 7.90 14.76 10.87
N ASN A 32 7.99 14.12 12.04
CA ASN A 32 7.32 14.51 13.29
C ASN A 32 5.78 14.60 13.20
N GLN A 33 5.17 13.93 12.22
CA GLN A 33 3.72 13.87 12.07
C GLN A 33 3.16 12.73 12.90
N ASN A 34 2.47 13.06 14.00
CA ASN A 34 1.88 12.07 14.87
C ASN A 34 0.46 11.69 14.40
N VAL A 35 0.39 10.76 13.44
CA VAL A 35 -0.86 10.25 12.87
C VAL A 35 -1.14 8.85 13.40
N LEU A 36 -2.36 8.62 13.91
CA LEU A 36 -2.77 7.28 14.35
C LEU A 36 -2.70 6.28 13.19
N LYS A 37 -2.03 5.14 13.41
CA LYS A 37 -1.86 4.07 12.41
C LYS A 37 -3.19 3.61 11.80
N ILE A 38 -4.28 3.60 12.57
CA ILE A 38 -5.62 3.24 12.08
C ILE A 38 -6.13 4.16 10.95
N LYS A 39 -5.76 5.44 10.95
CA LYS A 39 -6.13 6.37 9.86
C LYS A 39 -5.39 6.00 8.58
N ILE A 40 -4.10 5.68 8.69
CA ILE A 40 -3.27 5.27 7.55
C ILE A 40 -3.77 3.96 6.94
N ILE A 41 -4.13 2.98 7.78
CA ILE A 41 -4.74 1.71 7.33
C ILE A 41 -5.98 2.00 6.46
N LYS A 42 -6.90 2.84 6.95
CA LYS A 42 -8.11 3.19 6.20
C LYS A 42 -7.82 3.86 4.86
N ILE A 43 -6.83 4.76 4.81
CA ILE A 43 -6.42 5.45 3.59
C ILE A 43 -5.87 4.44 2.57
N VAL A 44 -4.92 3.59 3.01
CA VAL A 44 -4.29 2.59 2.14
C VAL A 44 -5.32 1.60 1.61
N ASP A 45 -6.19 1.06 2.47
CA ASP A 45 -7.23 0.10 2.06
C ASP A 45 -8.21 0.71 1.05
N THR A 46 -8.59 1.98 1.24
CA THR A 46 -9.49 2.70 0.32
C THR A 46 -8.83 2.85 -1.05
N ILE A 47 -7.57 3.29 -1.10
CA ILE A 47 -6.82 3.48 -2.35
C ILE A 47 -6.62 2.15 -3.08
N LEU A 48 -6.26 1.07 -2.36
CA LEU A 48 -6.06 -0.25 -2.97
C LEU A 48 -7.37 -0.80 -3.54
N LYS A 49 -8.49 -0.58 -2.85
CA LYS A 49 -9.82 -0.96 -3.34
C LYS A 49 -10.22 -0.17 -4.58
N GLU A 50 -9.97 1.14 -4.61
CA GLU A 50 -10.22 1.95 -5.81
C GLU A 50 -9.36 1.52 -7.00
N ARG A 51 -8.09 1.19 -6.76
CA ARG A 51 -7.16 0.67 -7.77
C ARG A 51 -7.64 -0.66 -8.33
N GLU A 52 -8.10 -1.57 -7.47
CA GLU A 52 -8.64 -2.86 -7.87
C GLU A 52 -9.92 -2.72 -8.72
N LEU A 53 -10.78 -1.76 -8.38
CA LEU A 53 -11.99 -1.48 -9.17
C LEU A 53 -11.68 -0.89 -10.55
N LYS A 54 -10.62 -0.06 -10.66
CA LYS A 54 -10.22 0.57 -11.92
C LYS A 54 -9.38 -0.35 -12.81
N ASP A 55 -8.61 -1.25 -12.21
CA ASP A 55 -7.71 -2.16 -12.91
C ASP A 55 -7.70 -3.53 -12.23
N SER A 56 -8.67 -4.37 -12.63
CA SER A 56 -8.78 -5.75 -12.14
C SER A 56 -7.56 -6.62 -12.49
N ALA A 57 -6.67 -6.19 -13.39
CA ALA A 57 -5.45 -6.89 -13.73
C ALA A 57 -4.30 -6.59 -12.75
N PHE A 58 -4.43 -5.58 -11.90
CA PHE A 58 -3.36 -5.12 -11.02
C PHE A 58 -2.94 -6.15 -9.96
N PHE A 59 -3.91 -6.89 -9.41
CA PHE A 59 -3.68 -7.95 -8.41
C PHE A 59 -3.81 -9.37 -8.98
N LYS A 60 -3.81 -9.50 -10.32
CA LYS A 60 -4.02 -10.78 -11.03
C LYS A 60 -2.71 -11.50 -11.38
#